data_AF-A0AAD6AYC5-F1
#
_entry.id   AF-A0AAD6AYC5-F1
#
_cell.length_a   1.000
_cell.length_b   1.000
_cell.length_c   1.000
_cell.angle_alpha   90.00
_cell.angle_beta   90.00
_cell.angle_gamma   90.00
#
_symmetry.space_group_name_H-M   'P 1'
#
loop_
_entity.id
_entity.type
_entity.pdbx_description
1 polymer ?
#
loop_
_entity_poly.entity_id
_entity_poly.type
_entity_poly.pdbx_seq_one_letter_code
_entity_poly.pdbx_strand_id
1 'polypeptide(L)'
;MGPNLRPRWDPSCGPDGTHPEAPMGPILRPRWDPSCGPDGTPLERLAVCLEESIYIHNIKDMKLLKTLLNTPSNPSGLCALSINHSNSYLAYPGSATTGEIIVYDSNNLVKNI
;
A
#
# COMPACT_ATOMS: atom_id res chain seq x y z
N MET A 1 4.82 37.51 14.54
CA MET A 1 5.60 36.26 14.41
C MET A 1 4.89 35.20 15.23
N GLY A 2 4.21 34.25 14.59
CA GLY A 2 3.61 33.07 15.22
C GLY A 2 3.93 31.85 14.34
N PRO A 3 4.11 30.65 14.92
CA PRO A 3 4.63 29.51 14.18
C PRO A 3 3.64 29.05 13.10
N ASN A 4 4.17 28.83 11.90
CA ASN A 4 3.47 28.26 10.75
C ASN A 4 2.80 26.93 11.12
N LEU A 5 1.49 26.94 11.37
CA LEU A 5 0.68 25.74 11.49
C LEU A 5 0.49 25.17 10.07
N ARG A 6 1.13 24.02 9.80
CA ARG A 6 0.95 23.27 8.54
C ARG A 6 -0.49 22.70 8.48
N PRO A 7 -1.16 22.69 7.32
CA PRO A 7 -2.52 22.17 7.23
C PRO A 7 -2.54 20.67 7.51
N ARG A 8 -3.28 20.29 8.55
CA ARG A 8 -3.65 18.90 8.88
C ARG A 8 -4.70 18.43 7.85
N TRP A 9 -4.59 17.18 7.42
CA TRP A 9 -5.59 16.49 6.59
C TRP A 9 -6.99 16.61 7.22
N ASP A 10 -7.99 17.07 6.44
CA ASP A 10 -9.39 17.15 6.86
C ASP A 10 -10.17 15.94 6.29
N PRO A 11 -10.75 15.06 7.13
CA PRO A 11 -11.46 13.85 6.73
C PRO A 11 -12.83 14.06 6.05
N SER A 12 -13.19 15.27 5.64
CA SER A 12 -14.59 15.62 5.30
C SER A 12 -15.21 14.94 4.06
N CYS A 13 -14.50 14.04 3.37
CA CYS A 13 -15.14 13.07 2.46
C CYS A 13 -15.27 11.71 3.17
N GLY A 14 -16.26 11.63 4.06
CA GLY A 14 -16.69 10.36 4.67
C GLY A 14 -17.50 9.48 3.69
N PRO A 15 -17.80 8.23 4.08
CA PRO A 15 -18.51 7.25 3.25
C PRO A 15 -20.01 7.55 2.98
N ASP A 16 -20.59 8.64 3.50
CA ASP A 16 -22.05 8.87 3.53
C ASP A 16 -22.59 9.90 2.50
N GLY A 17 -21.87 10.22 1.43
CA GLY A 17 -22.50 10.76 0.21
C GLY A 17 -23.07 12.19 0.24
N THR A 18 -22.38 13.18 0.83
CA THR A 18 -22.69 14.61 0.59
C THR A 18 -21.48 15.36 0.02
N HIS A 19 -21.68 16.02 -1.13
CA HIS A 19 -20.68 16.75 -1.89
C HIS A 19 -20.41 18.14 -1.27
N PRO A 20 -19.16 18.60 -1.09
CA PRO A 20 -18.91 20.00 -0.77
C PRO A 20 -18.77 20.80 -2.08
N GLU A 21 -19.64 21.78 -2.28
CA GLU A 21 -19.45 22.83 -3.28
C GLU A 21 -18.46 23.84 -2.68
N ALA A 22 -17.19 23.78 -3.08
CA ALA A 22 -16.18 24.74 -2.64
C ALA A 22 -15.91 25.77 -3.75
N PRO A 23 -15.91 27.09 -3.45
CA PRO A 23 -15.72 28.14 -4.44
C PRO A 23 -14.28 28.20 -4.95
N MET A 24 -14.15 28.51 -6.25
CA MET A 24 -12.91 28.51 -7.02
C MET A 24 -11.81 29.41 -6.41
N GLY A 25 -10.65 28.80 -6.09
CA GLY A 25 -9.38 29.45 -5.70
C GLY A 25 -8.17 28.65 -6.19
N PRO A 26 -6.95 29.22 -6.25
CA PRO A 26 -5.86 28.66 -7.05
C PRO A 26 -5.21 27.46 -6.37
N ILE A 27 -5.72 26.28 -6.69
CA ILE A 27 -5.03 25.00 -6.91
C ILE A 27 -3.70 24.84 -6.13
N LEU A 28 -3.77 24.63 -4.82
CA LEU A 28 -2.78 23.83 -4.11
C LEU A 28 -3.25 22.37 -4.19
N ARG A 29 -2.95 21.71 -5.31
CA ARG A 29 -3.14 20.26 -5.41
C ARG A 29 -2.30 19.62 -4.30
N PRO A 30 -2.87 18.75 -3.43
CA PRO A 30 -2.04 17.84 -2.65
C PRO A 30 -1.28 16.99 -3.67
N ARG A 31 0.01 17.27 -3.85
CA ARG A 31 0.89 16.45 -4.65
C ARG A 31 1.01 15.14 -3.88
N TRP A 32 0.22 14.15 -4.26
CA TRP A 32 0.39 12.78 -3.79
C TRP A 32 1.84 12.40 -4.10
N ASP A 33 2.66 12.26 -3.05
CA ASP A 33 4.00 11.73 -3.19
C ASP A 33 3.87 10.20 -3.12
N PRO A 34 4.10 9.47 -4.24
CA PRO A 34 3.98 8.02 -4.26
C PRO A 34 4.94 7.33 -3.28
N SER A 35 5.96 8.03 -2.80
CA SER A 35 6.93 7.49 -1.87
C SER A 35 6.48 7.54 -0.41
N CYS A 36 5.35 8.18 -0.08
CA CYS A 36 4.88 8.36 1.30
C CYS A 36 3.45 7.82 1.49
N GLY A 37 3.23 7.08 2.58
CA GLY A 37 1.93 6.60 3.01
C GLY A 37 1.00 7.72 3.54
N PRO A 38 -0.25 7.38 3.91
CA PRO A 38 -1.26 8.34 4.39
C PRO A 38 -0.85 9.12 5.65
N ASP A 39 0.06 8.56 6.44
CA ASP A 39 0.68 9.13 7.64
C ASP A 39 2.00 9.86 7.35
N GLY A 40 2.43 9.91 6.09
CA GLY A 40 3.69 10.49 5.67
C GLY A 40 4.91 9.59 5.90
N THR A 41 4.74 8.32 6.27
CA THR A 41 5.88 7.39 6.38
C THR A 41 6.34 6.94 4.99
N PRO A 42 7.65 6.81 4.76
CA PRO A 42 8.16 6.40 3.45
C PRO A 42 7.78 4.96 3.15
N LEU A 43 7.07 4.72 2.06
CA LEU A 43 6.81 3.38 1.56
C LEU A 43 8.14 2.63 1.37
N GLU A 44 8.18 1.35 1.75
CA GLU A 44 9.38 0.53 1.66
C GLU A 44 9.24 -0.62 0.67
N ARG A 45 8.01 -1.07 0.39
CA ARG A 45 7.75 -2.29 -0.35
C ARG A 45 6.80 -2.05 -1.52
N LEU A 46 7.12 -2.71 -2.63
CA LEU A 46 6.27 -2.83 -3.81
C LEU A 46 5.97 -4.31 -4.04
N ALA A 47 4.69 -4.69 -4.02
CA ALA A 47 4.25 -6.02 -4.41
C ALA A 47 3.76 -5.99 -5.87
N VAL A 48 4.25 -6.92 -6.68
CA VAL A 48 3.81 -7.15 -8.05
C VAL A 48 3.08 -8.49 -8.05
N CYS A 49 1.75 -8.44 -8.19
CA CYS A 49 0.87 -9.61 -8.17
C CYS A 49 0.61 -10.04 -9.63
N LEU A 50 1.13 -11.20 -10.02
CA LEU A 50 0.79 -11.89 -11.27
C LEU A 50 -0.24 -12.98 -10.98
N GLU A 51 -0.70 -13.66 -12.03
CA GLU A 51 -1.74 -14.68 -11.91
C GLU A 51 -1.34 -15.84 -10.98
N GLU A 52 -0.10 -16.33 -11.05
CA GLU A 52 0.37 -17.49 -10.27
C GLU A 52 1.67 -17.23 -9.51
N SER A 53 2.04 -15.95 -9.36
CA SER A 53 3.23 -15.56 -8.60
C SER A 53 3.14 -14.14 -8.06
N ILE A 54 3.90 -13.86 -7.00
CA ILE A 54 4.02 -12.53 -6.41
C ILE A 54 5.50 -12.19 -6.18
N TYR A 55 5.89 -10.98 -6.57
CA TYR A 55 7.24 -10.45 -6.37
C TYR A 55 7.22 -9.27 -5.42
N ILE A 56 8.09 -9.29 -4.41
CA ILE A 56 8.22 -8.21 -3.43
C ILE A 56 9.54 -7.50 -3.67
N HIS A 57 9.49 -6.20 -3.93
CA HIS A 57 10.64 -5.34 -4.16
C HIS A 57 10.77 -4.29 -3.06
N ASN A 58 11.99 -3.80 -2.85
CA ASN A 58 12.19 -2.53 -2.18
C ASN A 58 11.83 -1.42 -3.17
N ILE A 59 10.94 -0.51 -2.78
CA ILE A 59 10.43 0.54 -3.68
C ILE A 59 11.48 1.62 -3.99
N LYS A 60 12.51 1.78 -3.13
CA LYS A 60 13.52 2.84 -3.26
C LYS A 60 14.55 2.53 -4.34
N ASP A 61 15.02 1.28 -4.38
CA ASP A 61 16.06 0.81 -5.30
C ASP A 61 15.54 -0.21 -6.33
N MET A 62 14.25 -0.54 -6.28
CA MET A 62 13.59 -1.57 -7.09
C MET A 62 14.24 -2.96 -6.96
N LYS A 63 15.00 -3.22 -5.89
CA LYS A 63 15.67 -4.50 -5.68
C LYS A 63 14.64 -5.58 -5.34
N LEU A 64 14.72 -6.72 -6.02
CA LEU A 64 13.91 -7.90 -5.69
C LEU A 64 14.33 -8.45 -4.32
N LEU A 65 13.37 -8.52 -3.40
CA LEU A 65 13.55 -9.04 -2.05
C LEU A 65 13.03 -10.48 -1.94
N LYS A 66 11.91 -10.78 -2.59
CA LYS A 66 11.27 -12.10 -2.52
C LYS A 66 10.50 -12.44 -3.77
N THR A 67 10.51 -13.74 -4.07
CA THR A 67 9.60 -14.36 -5.03
C THR A 67 8.75 -15.38 -4.30
N LEU A 68 7.43 -15.26 -4.42
CA LEU A 68 6.45 -16.26 -4.03
C LEU A 68 5.96 -16.92 -5.31
N LEU A 69 6.41 -18.15 -5.55
CA LEU A 69 6.03 -18.94 -6.72
C LEU A 69 4.92 -19.93 -6.36
N ASN A 70 4.21 -20.43 -7.38
CA ASN A 70 3.14 -21.42 -7.23
C ASN A 70 2.02 -20.91 -6.33
N THR A 71 1.71 -19.61 -6.40
CA THR A 71 0.49 -19.12 -5.75
C THR A 71 -0.72 -19.66 -6.51
N PRO A 72 -1.87 -19.85 -5.86
CA PRO A 72 -3.11 -20.16 -6.56
C PRO A 72 -3.41 -19.12 -7.64
N SER A 73 -4.08 -19.54 -8.72
CA SER A 73 -4.51 -18.65 -9.80
C SER A 73 -5.33 -17.48 -9.24
N ASN A 74 -4.88 -16.27 -9.57
CA ASN A 74 -5.43 -15.00 -9.11
C ASN A 74 -5.73 -14.07 -10.30
N PRO A 75 -6.71 -14.42 -11.16
CA PRO A 75 -7.00 -13.68 -12.39
C PRO A 75 -7.51 -12.25 -12.13
N SER A 76 -8.00 -11.98 -10.92
CA SER A 76 -8.46 -10.65 -10.51
C SER A 76 -7.37 -9.81 -9.82
N GLY A 77 -6.16 -10.36 -9.64
CA GLY A 77 -5.04 -9.65 -9.01
C GLY A 77 -5.29 -9.26 -7.55
N LEU A 78 -6.07 -10.05 -6.81
CA LEU A 78 -6.38 -9.80 -5.41
C LEU A 78 -5.12 -9.91 -4.56
N CYS A 79 -4.69 -8.82 -3.95
CA CYS A 79 -3.66 -8.80 -2.93
C CYS A 79 -3.79 -7.54 -2.08
N ALA A 80 -3.31 -7.60 -0.83
CA ALA A 80 -3.28 -6.45 0.06
C ALA A 80 -1.93 -6.38 0.76
N LEU A 81 -1.27 -5.22 0.67
CA LEU A 81 0.00 -4.97 1.33
C LEU A 81 -0.20 -3.91 2.43
N SER A 82 0.25 -4.23 3.64
CA SER A 82 0.22 -3.30 4.77
C SER A 82 1.09 -2.07 4.49
N ILE A 83 0.53 -0.90 4.79
CA ILE A 83 1.24 0.39 4.73
C ILE A 83 2.19 0.59 5.91
N ASN A 84 2.07 -0.21 6.98
CA ASN A 84 2.92 -0.07 8.16
C ASN A 84 4.25 -0.83 7.97
N HIS A 85 5.35 -0.10 7.99
CA HIS A 85 6.70 -0.65 7.82
C HIS A 85 7.17 -1.49 9.02
N SER A 86 6.76 -1.13 10.24
CA SER A 86 7.13 -1.90 11.43
C SER A 86 6.45 -3.26 11.46
N ASN A 87 5.28 -3.39 10.83
CA ASN A 87 4.46 -4.59 10.76
C ASN A 87 3.92 -4.76 9.32
N SER A 88 4.83 -5.07 8.39
CA SER A 88 4.50 -5.19 6.97
C SER A 88 4.04 -6.61 6.66
N TYR A 89 2.76 -6.75 6.32
CA TYR A 89 2.14 -8.01 5.93
C TYR A 89 1.63 -7.93 4.50
N LEU A 90 1.74 -9.04 3.77
CA LEU A 90 1.14 -9.22 2.45
C LEU A 90 0.06 -10.31 2.58
N ALA A 91 -1.17 -9.99 2.24
CA ALA A 91 -2.26 -10.95 2.14
C ALA A 91 -2.55 -11.28 0.66
N TYR A 92 -2.70 -12.56 0.36
CA TYR A 92 -3.08 -13.06 -0.97
C TYR A 92 -3.89 -14.36 -0.87
N PRO A 93 -4.67 -14.73 -1.90
CA PRO A 93 -5.44 -15.97 -1.89
C PRO A 93 -4.56 -17.22 -1.67
N GLY A 94 -4.95 -18.07 -0.71
CA GLY A 94 -4.39 -19.40 -0.47
C GLY A 94 -5.05 -20.50 -1.28
N SER A 95 -6.21 -20.19 -1.87
CA SER A 95 -6.94 -21.08 -2.77
C SER A 95 -7.65 -20.26 -3.85
N ALA A 96 -7.79 -20.84 -5.03
CA ALA A 96 -8.55 -20.24 -6.12
C ALA A 96 -10.08 -20.31 -5.90
N THR A 97 -10.56 -21.13 -4.95
CA THR A 97 -11.99 -21.47 -4.84
C THR A 97 -12.58 -21.38 -3.45
N THR A 98 -11.79 -21.51 -2.39
CA THR A 98 -12.32 -21.68 -1.01
C THR A 98 -12.27 -20.43 -0.14
N GLY A 99 -11.89 -19.27 -0.71
CA GLY A 99 -11.79 -18.00 0.03
C GLY A 99 -10.68 -17.97 1.09
N GLU A 100 -9.80 -18.96 1.09
CA GLU A 100 -8.62 -19.03 1.95
C GLU A 100 -7.67 -17.87 1.64
N ILE A 101 -7.11 -17.25 2.67
CA ILE A 101 -6.15 -16.15 2.57
C ILE A 101 -4.87 -16.54 3.31
N ILE A 102 -3.74 -16.38 2.63
CA ILE A 102 -2.41 -16.49 3.23
C ILE A 102 -1.94 -15.10 3.63
N VAL A 103 -1.39 -15.00 4.84
CA VAL A 103 -0.74 -13.78 5.34
C VAL A 103 0.76 -14.04 5.45
N TYR A 104 1.53 -13.28 4.67
CA TYR A 104 2.97 -13.36 4.61
C TYR A 104 3.61 -12.19 5.37
N ASP A 105 4.51 -12.52 6.30
CA ASP A 105 5.32 -11.52 7.01
C ASP A 105 6.44 -11.00 6.10
N SER A 106 6.29 -9.75 5.66
CA SER A 106 7.22 -9.09 4.75
C SER A 106 8.45 -8.53 5.48
N ASN A 107 8.46 -8.50 6.82
CA ASN A 107 9.59 -8.01 7.63
C ASN A 107 10.69 -9.05 7.80
N ASN A 108 10.37 -10.35 7.78
CA ASN A 108 11.35 -11.42 7.92
C ASN A 108 12.17 -11.70 6.64
N LEU A 109 12.11 -10.80 5.64
CA LEU A 109 12.77 -10.94 4.34
C LEU A 109 14.30 -10.74 4.35
N VAL A 110 14.90 -10.38 5.48
CA VAL A 110 16.37 -10.19 5.62
C VAL A 110 17.06 -11.37 6.32
N LYS A 111 16.32 -12.35 6.84
CA LYS A 111 16.92 -13.52 7.51
C LYS A 111 17.18 -14.63 6.49
N ASN A 112 18.34 -14.59 5.85
CA ASN A 112 18.90 -15.78 5.21
C ASN A 112 19.33 -16.78 6.31
N ILE A 113 18.93 -18.04 6.15
CA ILE A 113 19.65 -19.18 6.72
C ILE A 113 20.84 -19.46 5.80
#